data_AF-A0A1H8T2K7-F1
#
_entry.id   AF-A0A1H8T2K7-F1
#
_cell.length_a   1.000
_cell.length_b   1.000
_cell.length_c   1.000
_cell.angle_alpha   90.00
_cell.angle_beta   90.00
_cell.angle_gamma   90.00
#
_symmetry.space_group_name_H-M   'P 1'
#
loop_
_entity.id
_entity.type
_entity.pdbx_description
1 polymer ?
#
loop_
_entity_poly.entity_id
_entity_poly.type
_entity_poly.pdbx_seq_one_letter_code
_entity_poly.pdbx_strand_id
1 'polypeptide(L)'
;MAGRQLRIAQVIMFAQAVASLGIWVVQVLTISDRLGHGQDVDGSVWLVIVVNPLIAILVALAAGLLTRRSWARGLALCMETVGAVSAVVSVTTGYYQAVVAILLAIGVMVLVASGTRRSAQAA
;
A
#
# COMPACT_ATOMS: atom_id res chain seq x y z
N MET A 1 2.85 -21.82 13.70
CA MET A 1 3.21 -20.38 13.84
C MET A 1 3.25 -19.59 12.50
N ALA A 2 3.52 -20.22 11.34
CA ALA A 2 3.53 -19.54 10.03
C ALA A 2 2.19 -18.84 9.68
N GLY A 3 1.05 -19.43 10.05
CA GLY A 3 -0.27 -18.80 9.87
C GLY A 3 -0.47 -17.50 10.68
N ARG A 4 0.24 -17.32 11.81
CA ARG A 4 0.17 -16.10 12.62
C ARG A 4 0.88 -14.93 11.92
N GLN A 5 2.03 -15.19 11.28
CA GLN A 5 2.78 -14.16 10.54
C GLN A 5 1.99 -13.66 9.33
N LEU A 6 1.36 -14.57 8.58
CA LEU A 6 0.50 -14.20 7.44
C LEU A 6 -0.76 -13.45 7.88
N ARG A 7 -1.36 -13.81 9.03
CA ARG A 7 -2.49 -13.04 9.60
C ARG A 7 -2.08 -11.63 10.02
N ILE A 8 -0.91 -11.46 10.63
CA ILE A 8 -0.39 -10.13 10.99
C ILE A 8 -0.16 -9.30 9.73
N ALA A 9 0.52 -9.86 8.72
CA ALA A 9 0.72 -9.19 7.44
C ALA A 9 -0.61 -8.80 6.79
N GLN A 10 -1.60 -9.70 6.79
CA GLN A 10 -2.94 -9.42 6.28
C GLN A 10 -3.61 -8.23 6.98
N VAL A 11 -3.54 -8.16 8.32
CA VAL A 11 -4.13 -7.05 9.08
C VAL A 11 -3.42 -5.74 8.78
N ILE A 12 -2.08 -5.74 8.73
CA ILE A 12 -1.28 -4.55 8.44
C ILE A 12 -1.58 -4.05 7.02
N MET A 13 -1.58 -4.93 6.02
CA MET A 13 -1.92 -4.58 4.64
C MET A 13 -3.33 -4.02 4.51
N PHE A 14 -4.30 -4.58 5.24
CA PHE A 14 -5.67 -4.07 5.22
C PHE A 14 -5.75 -2.68 5.85
N ALA A 15 -5.08 -2.46 6.99
CA ALA A 15 -4.97 -1.15 7.61
C ALA A 15 -4.28 -0.13 6.69
N GLN A 16 -3.23 -0.52 5.97
CA GLN A 16 -2.56 0.33 4.98
C GLN A 16 -3.49 0.70 3.82
N ALA A 17 -4.26 -0.26 3.30
CA ALA A 17 -5.23 0.02 2.24
C ALA A 17 -6.30 1.03 2.69
N VAL A 18 -6.83 0.85 3.90
CA VAL A 18 -7.81 1.79 4.50
C VAL A 18 -7.19 3.17 4.71
N ALA A 19 -5.98 3.24 5.26
CA ALA A 19 -5.26 4.50 5.45
C ALA A 19 -5.00 5.21 4.12
N SER A 20 -4.59 4.46 3.09
CA SER A 20 -4.36 5.01 1.74
C SER A 20 -5.64 5.59 1.13
N LEU A 21 -6.78 4.90 1.29
CA LEU A 21 -8.08 5.42 0.87
C LEU A 21 -8.48 6.68 1.66
N GLY A 22 -8.22 6.72 2.96
CA GLY A 22 -8.45 7.91 3.78
C GLY A 22 -7.63 9.12 3.30
N ILE A 23 -6.34 8.91 3.03
CA ILE A 23 -5.46 9.95 2.46
C ILE A 23 -5.97 10.39 1.09
N TRP A 24 -6.40 9.46 0.25
CA TRP A 24 -6.97 9.76 -1.07
C TRP A 24 -8.21 10.65 -0.97
N VAL A 25 -9.14 10.37 -0.04
CA VAL A 25 -10.32 11.23 0.19
C VAL A 25 -9.90 12.66 0.55
N VAL A 26 -8.93 12.82 1.45
CA VAL A 26 -8.40 14.14 1.83
C VAL A 26 -7.77 14.84 0.63
N GLN A 27 -7.03 14.13 -0.23
CA GLN A 27 -6.46 14.69 -1.45
C GLN A 27 -7.54 15.17 -2.42
N VAL A 28 -8.59 14.38 -2.65
CA VAL A 28 -9.72 14.76 -3.53
C VAL A 28 -10.41 16.02 -3.02
N LEU A 29 -10.65 16.11 -1.71
CA LEU A 29 -11.25 17.30 -1.08
C LEU A 29 -10.35 18.53 -1.24
N THR A 30 -9.04 18.37 -1.00
CA THR A 30 -8.06 19.45 -1.16
C THR A 30 -8.00 19.95 -2.60
N ILE A 31 -8.06 19.06 -3.58
CA ILE A 31 -8.01 19.40 -5.00
C ILE A 31 -9.31 20.08 -5.46
N SER A 32 -10.45 19.58 -4.99
CA SER A 32 -11.75 20.21 -5.23
C SER A 32 -11.78 21.64 -4.69
N ASP A 33 -11.21 21.86 -3.51
CA ASP A 33 -11.11 23.19 -2.89
C ASP A 33 -10.21 24.12 -3.72
N ARG A 34 -9.04 23.67 -4.18
CA ARG A 34 -8.15 24.45 -5.05
C ARG A 34 -8.80 24.86 -6.37
N LEU A 35 -9.49 23.92 -7.03
CA LEU A 35 -10.23 24.20 -8.26
C LEU A 35 -11.37 25.20 -8.02
N GLY A 36 -12.04 25.12 -6.86
CA GLY A 36 -13.08 26.08 -6.45
C GLY A 36 -12.56 27.51 -6.26
N HIS A 37 -11.26 27.67 -5.96
CA HIS A 37 -10.59 28.96 -5.82
C HIS A 37 -9.87 29.40 -7.12
N GLY A 38 -10.08 28.71 -8.24
CA GLY A 38 -9.48 29.06 -9.54
C GLY A 38 -7.98 28.77 -9.62
N GLN A 39 -7.45 27.88 -8.77
CA GLN A 39 -6.05 27.46 -8.85
C GLN A 39 -5.88 26.34 -9.88
N ASP A 40 -4.80 26.43 -10.65
CA ASP A 40 -4.41 25.36 -11.57
C ASP A 40 -3.92 24.14 -10.79
N VAL A 41 -4.34 22.97 -11.27
CA VAL A 41 -3.94 21.66 -10.74
C VAL A 41 -3.21 20.92 -11.85
N ASP A 42 -1.96 20.58 -11.61
CA ASP A 42 -1.15 19.83 -12.56
C ASP A 42 -1.84 18.52 -12.98
N GLY A 43 -1.80 18.20 -14.27
CA GLY A 43 -2.39 16.97 -14.80
C GLY A 43 -1.82 15.68 -14.19
N SER A 44 -0.59 15.73 -13.67
CA SER A 44 0.04 14.63 -12.92
C SER A 44 -0.72 14.29 -11.63
N VAL A 45 -1.36 15.28 -11.00
CA VAL A 45 -2.14 15.10 -9.77
C VAL A 45 -3.43 14.31 -10.04
N TRP A 46 -4.05 14.53 -11.20
CA TRP A 46 -5.21 13.74 -11.65
C TRP A 46 -4.88 12.27 -11.84
N LEU A 47 -3.70 11.98 -12.40
CA LEU A 47 -3.19 10.61 -12.53
C LEU A 47 -3.05 9.93 -11.16
N VAL A 48 -2.49 10.64 -10.16
CA VAL A 48 -2.36 10.12 -8.79
C VAL A 48 -3.74 9.88 -8.17
N ILE A 49 -4.72 10.78 -8.36
CA ILE A 49 -6.10 10.59 -7.89
C ILE A 49 -6.70 9.29 -8.42
N VAL A 50 -6.48 8.95 -9.69
CA VAL A 50 -7.11 7.75 -10.27
C VAL A 50 -6.35 6.48 -9.90
N VAL A 51 -5.02 6.54 -9.91
CA VAL A 51 -4.16 5.36 -9.71
C VAL A 51 -4.11 4.93 -8.24
N ASN A 52 -4.08 5.86 -7.29
CA ASN A 52 -3.95 5.55 -5.87
C ASN A 52 -5.09 4.65 -5.31
N PRO A 53 -6.40 4.91 -5.57
CA PRO A 53 -7.46 4.04 -5.09
C PRO A 53 -7.42 2.66 -5.74
N LEU A 54 -6.97 2.55 -7.00
CA LEU A 54 -6.79 1.25 -7.66
C LEU A 54 -5.71 0.42 -6.95
N ILE A 55 -4.57 1.04 -6.60
CA ILE A 55 -3.50 0.38 -5.84
C ILE A 55 -4.03 -0.04 -4.46
N ALA A 56 -4.76 0.83 -3.76
CA ALA A 56 -5.33 0.51 -2.45
C ALA A 56 -6.30 -0.68 -2.50
N ILE A 57 -7.15 -0.76 -3.53
CA ILE A 57 -8.05 -1.89 -3.75
C ILE A 57 -7.25 -3.18 -4.04
N LEU A 58 -6.21 -3.11 -4.86
CA LEU A 58 -5.35 -4.26 -5.14
C LEU A 58 -4.63 -4.77 -3.88
N VAL A 59 -4.16 -3.86 -3.02
CA VAL A 59 -3.57 -4.20 -1.71
C VAL A 59 -4.61 -4.88 -0.81
N ALA A 60 -5.83 -4.33 -0.73
CA ALA A 60 -6.91 -4.93 0.06
C ALA A 60 -7.29 -6.34 -0.46
N LEU A 61 -7.32 -6.53 -1.77
CA LEU A 61 -7.59 -7.81 -2.41
C LEU A 61 -6.45 -8.82 -2.16
N ALA A 62 -5.19 -8.38 -2.25
CA ALA A 62 -4.03 -9.18 -1.90
C ALA A 62 -4.07 -9.62 -0.42
N ALA A 63 -4.43 -8.70 0.48
CA ALA A 63 -4.59 -8.99 1.90
C ALA A 63 -5.70 -10.02 2.16
N GLY A 64 -6.88 -9.86 1.54
CA GLY A 64 -8.02 -10.77 1.69
C GLY A 64 -7.72 -12.20 1.21
N LEU A 65 -6.83 -12.35 0.23
CA LEU A 65 -6.47 -13.65 -0.36
C LEU A 65 -5.15 -14.22 0.18
N LEU A 66 -4.42 -13.47 1.01
CA LEU A 66 -3.05 -13.79 1.46
C LEU A 66 -2.92 -15.16 2.14
N THR A 67 -3.97 -15.58 2.87
CA THR A 67 -4.02 -16.87 3.58
C THR A 67 -4.66 -18.00 2.77
N ARG A 68 -5.39 -17.68 1.68
CA ARG A 68 -6.17 -18.65 0.89
C ARG A 68 -5.50 -19.05 -0.43
N ARG A 69 -4.69 -18.17 -1.02
CA ARG A 69 -4.05 -18.40 -2.34
C ARG A 69 -2.55 -18.13 -2.25
N SER A 70 -1.73 -19.07 -2.73
CA SER A 70 -0.27 -18.92 -2.77
C SER A 70 0.18 -17.78 -3.69
N TRP A 71 -0.53 -17.53 -4.79
CA TRP A 71 -0.23 -16.44 -5.73
C TRP A 71 -0.43 -15.04 -5.11
N ALA A 72 -1.31 -14.90 -4.12
CA ALA A 72 -1.58 -13.60 -3.48
C ALA A 72 -0.36 -13.04 -2.73
N ARG A 73 0.59 -13.90 -2.36
CA ARG A 73 1.86 -13.52 -1.74
C ARG A 73 2.77 -12.76 -2.70
N GLY A 74 2.81 -13.21 -3.97
CA GLY A 74 3.53 -12.52 -5.03
C GLY A 74 2.90 -11.16 -5.32
N LEU A 75 1.56 -11.11 -5.42
CA LEU A 75 0.84 -9.85 -5.59
C LEU A 75 1.11 -8.87 -4.43
N ALA A 76 1.07 -9.35 -3.18
CA ALA A 76 1.38 -8.55 -2.00
C ALA A 76 2.79 -7.93 -2.08
N LEU A 77 3.81 -8.74 -2.40
CA LEU A 77 5.18 -8.27 -2.58
C LEU A 77 5.29 -7.22 -3.70
N CYS A 78 4.63 -7.43 -4.84
CA CYS A 78 4.61 -6.46 -5.93
C CYS A 78 3.99 -5.13 -5.49
N MET A 79 2.83 -5.17 -4.81
CA MET A 79 2.14 -3.96 -4.37
C MET A 79 2.92 -3.21 -3.28
N GLU A 80 3.52 -3.91 -2.33
CA GLU A 80 4.40 -3.27 -1.34
C GLU A 80 5.63 -2.63 -1.99
N THR A 81 6.15 -3.21 -3.08
CA THR A 81 7.29 -2.63 -3.82
C THR A 81 6.88 -1.32 -4.49
N VAL A 82 5.72 -1.31 -5.16
CA VAL A 82 5.15 -0.10 -5.77
C VAL A 82 4.91 0.97 -4.69
N GLY A 83 4.34 0.58 -3.54
CA GLY A 83 4.11 1.47 -2.41
C GLY A 83 5.41 2.05 -1.84
N ALA A 84 6.44 1.22 -1.67
CA ALA A 84 7.74 1.66 -1.19
C ALA A 84 8.42 2.63 -2.16
N VAL A 85 8.38 2.38 -3.47
CA VAL A 85 8.92 3.29 -4.49
C VAL A 85 8.19 4.63 -4.46
N SER A 86 6.85 4.61 -4.41
CA SER A 86 6.03 5.82 -4.29
C SER A 86 6.35 6.63 -3.03
N ALA A 87 6.54 5.93 -1.91
CA ALA A 87 6.94 6.55 -0.65
C ALA A 87 8.35 7.15 -0.72
N VAL A 88 9.31 6.48 -1.36
CA VAL A 88 10.66 7.03 -1.60
C VAL A 88 10.59 8.33 -2.42
N VAL A 89 9.81 8.33 -3.50
CA VAL A 89 9.58 9.56 -4.30
C VAL A 89 9.00 10.67 -3.42
N SER A 90 8.03 10.35 -2.57
CA SER A 90 7.41 11.31 -1.66
C SER A 90 8.39 11.89 -0.63
N VAL A 91 9.34 11.09 -0.12
CA VAL A 91 10.40 11.58 0.77
C VAL A 91 11.31 12.55 0.00
N THR A 92 11.70 12.22 -1.23
CA THR A 92 12.57 13.09 -2.04
C THR A 92 11.92 14.42 -2.43
N THR A 93 10.59 14.49 -2.44
CA THR A 93 9.83 15.72 -2.69
C THR A 93 9.48 16.51 -1.42
N GLY A 94 10.01 16.12 -0.26
CA GLY A 94 9.88 16.84 1.01
C GLY A 94 8.82 16.31 1.98
N TYR A 95 8.11 15.23 1.63
CA TYR A 95 7.09 14.61 2.49
C TYR A 95 7.70 13.53 3.39
N TYR A 96 8.47 13.93 4.41
CA TYR A 96 9.18 13.01 5.31
C TYR A 96 8.29 12.01 6.06
N GLN A 97 6.99 12.30 6.22
CA GLN A 97 6.01 11.35 6.77
C GLN A 97 5.93 10.03 5.98
N ALA A 98 6.34 10.03 4.70
CA ALA A 98 6.38 8.84 3.86
C ALA A 98 7.43 7.80 4.32
N VAL A 99 8.39 8.17 5.18
CA VAL A 99 9.35 7.21 5.77
C VAL A 99 8.64 6.11 6.56
N VAL A 100 7.53 6.43 7.25
CA VAL A 100 6.73 5.44 8.00
C VAL A 100 6.12 4.42 7.05
N ALA A 101 5.66 4.85 5.87
CA ALA A 101 5.11 3.95 4.86
C ALA A 101 6.19 2.98 4.32
N ILE A 102 7.43 3.44 4.14
CA ILE A 102 8.55 2.58 3.74
C ILE A 102 8.82 1.50 4.80
N LEU A 103 8.88 1.88 6.07
CA LEU A 103 9.12 0.94 7.17
C LEU A 103 8.01 -0.12 7.27
N LEU A 104 6.75 0.29 7.11
CA LEU A 104 5.61 -0.62 7.07
C LEU A 104 5.70 -1.59 5.90
N ALA A 105 6.02 -1.10 4.70
CA ALA A 105 6.16 -1.92 3.51
C ALA A 105 7.24 -2.99 3.68
N ILE A 106 8.41 -2.61 4.19
CA ILE A 106 9.50 -3.55 4.50
C ILE A 106 9.05 -4.59 5.54
N GLY A 107 8.36 -4.15 6.59
CA GLY A 107 7.82 -5.04 7.62
C GLY A 107 6.87 -6.09 7.05
N VAL A 108 5.94 -5.69 6.17
CA VAL A 108 5.02 -6.60 5.49
C VAL A 108 5.78 -7.57 4.58
N MET A 109 6.73 -7.09 3.77
CA MET A 109 7.53 -7.95 2.90
C MET A 109 8.28 -9.03 3.70
N VAL A 110 8.89 -8.67 4.83
CA VAL A 110 9.59 -9.61 5.71
C VAL A 110 8.62 -10.63 6.31
N LEU A 111 7.44 -10.19 6.76
CA LEU A 111 6.41 -11.08 7.31
C LEU A 111 5.88 -12.07 6.26
N VAL A 112 5.62 -11.61 5.03
CA VAL A 112 5.15 -12.45 3.93
C VAL A 112 6.25 -13.41 3.49
N ALA A 113 7.49 -12.96 3.34
CA ALA A 113 8.61 -13.80 2.93
C ALA A 113 8.96 -14.87 3.98
N SER A 114 8.99 -14.50 5.26
CA SER A 114 9.26 -15.44 6.37
C SER A 114 8.15 -16.47 6.57
N GLY A 115 6.88 -16.05 6.44
CA GLY A 115 5.73 -16.96 6.45
C GLY A 115 5.75 -17.96 5.29
N THR A 116 6.15 -17.50 4.10
CA THR A 116 6.22 -18.32 2.87
C THR A 116 7.30 -19.38 2.95
N ARG A 117 8.52 -19.03 3.37
CA ARG A 117 9.64 -19.98 3.50
C ARG A 117 9.34 -21.10 4.49
N ARG A 118 8.68 -20.79 5.61
CA ARG A 118 8.26 -21.81 6.60
C ARG A 118 7.18 -22.74 6.09
N SER A 119 6.21 -22.24 5.31
CA SER A 119 5.20 -23.11 4.71
C SER A 119 5.81 -24.10 3.71
N ALA A 120 6.84 -23.71 2.98
CA ALA A 120 7.52 -24.57 2.02
C ALA A 120 8.43 -25.63 2.67
N GLN A 121 8.99 -25.36 3.86
CA GLN A 121 9.78 -26.34 4.62
C GLN A 121 8.94 -27.37 5.41
N ALA A 122 7.64 -27.12 5.55
CA ALA A 122 6.73 -27.97 6.32
C ALA A 122 5.84 -28.88 5.43
N ALA A 123 6.01 -28.80 4.11
CA ALA A 123 5.34 -29.64 3.10
C ALA A 123 6.35 -30.62 2.51
#